data_AF-A0A3M1TX23-F1
#
_entry.id   AF-A0A3M1TX23-F1
#
_cell.length_a   1.000
_cell.length_b   1.000
_cell.length_c   1.000
_cell.angle_alpha   90.00
_cell.angle_beta   90.00
_cell.angle_gamma   90.00
#
_symmetry.space_group_name_H-M   'P 1'
#
loop_
_entity.id
_entity.type
_entity.pdbx_description
1 polymer ?
#
loop_
_entity_poly.entity_id
_entity_poly.type
_entity_poly.pdbx_seq_one_letter_code
_entity_poly.pdbx_strand_id
1 'polypeptide(L)'
;MARRKTQLFNLSFLDLITGALGAVIFLFIITPKGGSSAPDAKQLVMYMDTARMKVFGDLPDSLRSKRAGDTLFTVLVDYRQFPQAEKPGPIPQTAIEAPVRPAPTAAAPSGPRPETASKVAEKPGQASEKPVKVSEHQPESTPVFKGDAPSVPCKVSFEVSWANQSDNVDFFVCKGNVCVYGGNKKHRSIGQWDSGKSRNRLFGNDLRTTQEAVRQFDRIIPGEYLLYAQLKESKSGNKTVRLKGLIYTKGKAGKQRGEHFTKTISIGKSRVLLGKVLLRADGSYQFIQQ
;
A
#
# COMPACT_ATOMS: atom_id res chain seq x y z
N MET A 1 -45.08 -42.80 -37.67
CA MET A 1 -43.87 -42.06 -37.26
C MET A 1 -43.29 -41.35 -38.49
N ALA A 2 -43.50 -40.05 -38.63
CA ALA A 2 -43.02 -39.28 -39.77
C ALA A 2 -41.64 -38.69 -39.46
N ARG A 3 -40.60 -39.16 -40.15
CA ARG A 3 -39.25 -38.58 -40.11
C ARG A 3 -39.26 -37.21 -40.78
N ARG A 4 -39.14 -36.14 -39.99
CA ARG A 4 -38.84 -34.79 -40.51
C ARG A 4 -37.44 -34.83 -41.13
N LYS A 5 -37.36 -34.72 -42.46
CA LYS A 5 -36.12 -34.43 -43.18
C LYS A 5 -35.76 -32.97 -42.88
N THR A 6 -34.78 -32.75 -42.01
CA THR A 6 -34.14 -31.44 -41.81
C THR A 6 -33.35 -31.10 -43.07
N GLN A 7 -33.92 -30.24 -43.92
CA GLN A 7 -33.18 -29.59 -45.01
C GLN A 7 -32.21 -28.58 -44.40
N LEU A 8 -30.97 -29.00 -44.14
CA LEU A 8 -29.88 -28.15 -43.66
C LEU A 8 -29.26 -27.26 -44.76
N PHE A 9 -29.87 -27.18 -45.95
CA PHE A 9 -29.29 -26.53 -47.14
C PHE A 9 -29.99 -25.24 -47.59
N ASN A 10 -30.73 -24.57 -46.71
CA ASN A 10 -31.25 -23.22 -46.94
C ASN A 10 -30.51 -22.14 -46.13
N LEU A 11 -29.30 -22.43 -45.66
CA LEU A 11 -28.36 -21.37 -45.30
C LEU A 11 -27.78 -20.85 -46.61
N SER A 12 -28.06 -19.58 -46.90
CA SER A 12 -27.47 -18.89 -48.05
C SER A 12 -25.95 -19.12 -48.00
N PHE A 13 -25.35 -19.54 -49.12
CA PHE A 13 -23.89 -19.69 -49.22
C PHE A 13 -23.15 -18.42 -48.75
N LEU A 14 -23.81 -17.27 -48.90
CA LEU A 14 -23.34 -15.97 -48.46
C LEU A 14 -23.30 -15.84 -46.92
N ASP A 15 -24.26 -16.43 -46.18
CA ASP A 15 -24.25 -16.48 -44.71
C ASP A 15 -23.14 -17.39 -44.17
N LEU A 16 -22.86 -18.49 -44.89
CA LEU A 16 -21.77 -19.40 -44.52
C LEU A 16 -20.40 -18.73 -44.72
N ILE A 17 -20.22 -17.98 -45.82
CA ILE A 17 -19.00 -17.21 -46.07
C ILE A 17 -18.84 -16.07 -45.08
N THR A 18 -19.90 -15.30 -44.78
CA THR A 18 -19.81 -14.18 -43.83
C THR A 18 -19.59 -14.65 -42.40
N GLY A 19 -20.21 -15.77 -41.99
CA GLY A 19 -19.94 -16.41 -40.70
C GLY A 19 -18.50 -16.90 -40.57
N ALA A 20 -17.98 -17.56 -41.61
CA ALA A 20 -16.59 -18.02 -41.65
C ALA A 20 -15.59 -16.84 -41.64
N LEU A 21 -15.84 -15.80 -42.43
CA LEU A 21 -15.01 -14.59 -42.47
C LEU A 21 -15.00 -13.87 -41.12
N GLY A 22 -16.17 -13.73 -40.48
CA GLY A 22 -16.30 -13.14 -39.15
C GLY A 22 -15.50 -13.92 -38.09
N ALA A 23 -15.58 -15.25 -38.10
CA ALA A 23 -14.81 -16.10 -37.20
C ALA A 23 -13.29 -15.95 -37.41
N VAL A 24 -12.82 -15.84 -38.65
CA VAL A 24 -11.40 -15.62 -38.97
C VAL A 24 -10.94 -14.25 -38.47
N ILE A 25 -11.73 -13.19 -38.67
CA ILE A 25 -11.40 -11.85 -38.16
C ILE A 25 -11.33 -11.86 -36.63
N PHE A 26 -12.28 -12.49 -35.95
CA PHE A 26 -12.23 -12.66 -34.49
C PHE A 26 -11.00 -13.45 -34.05
N LEU A 27 -10.58 -14.44 -34.82
CA LEU A 27 -9.35 -15.17 -34.55
C LEU A 27 -8.13 -14.24 -34.63
N PHE A 28 -8.03 -13.33 -35.60
CA PHE A 28 -6.93 -12.36 -35.68
C PHE A 28 -6.98 -11.24 -34.63
N ILE A 29 -8.14 -10.97 -34.05
CA ILE A 29 -8.30 -10.01 -32.94
C ILE A 29 -7.97 -10.67 -31.59
N ILE A 30 -8.42 -11.92 -31.38
CA ILE A 30 -8.30 -12.63 -30.10
C ILE A 30 -6.99 -13.40 -30.01
N THR A 31 -6.48 -13.96 -31.11
CA THR A 31 -5.14 -14.56 -31.08
C THR A 31 -4.11 -13.43 -30.94
N PRO A 32 -3.38 -13.37 -29.82
CA PRO A 32 -2.26 -12.45 -29.72
C PRO A 32 -1.32 -12.82 -30.87
N LYS A 33 -0.94 -11.84 -31.69
CA LYS A 33 0.13 -12.01 -32.68
C LYS A 33 1.26 -12.74 -31.98
N GLY A 34 1.61 -13.93 -32.45
CA GLY A 34 2.57 -14.86 -31.82
C GLY A 34 4.01 -14.36 -31.82
N GLY A 35 4.23 -13.11 -31.41
CA GLY A 35 5.49 -12.62 -30.90
C GLY A 35 5.55 -12.93 -29.40
N SER A 36 6.74 -13.28 -28.96
CA SER A 36 7.16 -13.57 -27.59
C SER A 36 6.33 -12.89 -26.51
N SER A 37 6.08 -13.64 -25.43
CA SER A 37 5.49 -13.19 -24.18
C SER A 37 5.80 -11.71 -23.89
N ALA A 38 4.78 -10.96 -23.47
CA ALA A 38 4.87 -9.55 -23.11
C ALA A 38 5.96 -9.14 -22.07
N PRO A 39 6.68 -10.02 -21.33
CA PRO A 39 7.77 -9.54 -20.47
C PRO A 39 9.04 -9.09 -21.20
N ASP A 40 9.25 -9.41 -22.49
CA ASP A 40 10.59 -9.25 -23.09
C ASP A 40 10.81 -7.93 -23.86
N ALA A 41 9.78 -7.08 -23.94
CA ALA A 41 9.99 -5.68 -24.31
C ALA A 41 10.61 -4.95 -23.11
N LYS A 42 11.94 -5.01 -22.97
CA LYS A 42 12.69 -4.26 -21.97
C LYS A 42 12.46 -2.76 -22.16
N GLN A 43 11.47 -2.21 -21.45
CA GLN A 43 11.11 -0.79 -21.57
C GLN A 43 12.15 0.14 -20.95
N LEU A 44 12.86 -0.32 -19.92
CA LEU A 44 13.94 0.40 -19.25
C LEU A 44 14.71 -0.57 -18.35
N VAL A 45 16.04 -0.60 -18.43
CA VAL A 45 16.90 -1.33 -17.49
C VAL A 45 17.59 -0.32 -16.59
N MET A 46 17.31 -0.39 -15.28
CA MET A 46 17.94 0.46 -14.28
C MET A 46 18.67 -0.40 -13.26
N TYR A 47 19.79 0.10 -12.77
CA TYR A 47 20.62 -0.44 -11.70
C TYR A 47 20.63 0.56 -10.55
N MET A 48 20.30 0.14 -9.34
CA MET A 48 20.40 0.99 -8.16
C MET A 48 21.65 0.63 -7.37
N ASP A 49 22.57 1.58 -7.26
CA ASP A 49 23.68 1.53 -6.30
C ASP A 49 23.13 1.98 -4.94
N THR A 50 22.90 1.00 -4.07
CA THR A 50 22.37 1.22 -2.72
C THR A 50 23.41 1.80 -1.76
N ALA A 51 24.71 1.72 -2.06
CA ALA A 51 25.76 2.31 -1.23
C ALA A 51 25.85 3.82 -1.44
N ARG A 52 25.71 4.27 -2.69
CA ARG A 52 25.76 5.70 -3.04
C ARG A 52 24.39 6.34 -3.21
N MET A 53 23.31 5.56 -3.10
CA MET A 53 21.93 5.98 -3.37
C MET A 53 21.78 6.60 -4.76
N LYS A 54 22.44 6.02 -5.76
CA LYS A 54 22.42 6.47 -7.16
C LYS A 54 21.74 5.44 -8.04
N VAL A 55 21.01 5.92 -9.04
CA VAL A 55 20.40 5.06 -10.06
C VAL A 55 21.15 5.25 -11.36
N PHE A 56 21.53 4.14 -11.98
CA PHE A 56 22.18 4.04 -13.27
C PHE A 56 21.25 3.29 -14.22
N GLY A 57 21.43 3.46 -15.53
CA GLY A 57 20.61 2.76 -16.52
C GLY A 57 20.67 3.46 -17.86
N ASP A 58 20.34 2.71 -18.90
CA ASP A 58 20.27 3.25 -20.25
C ASP A 58 18.83 3.63 -20.55
N LEU A 59 18.60 4.91 -20.84
CA LEU A 59 17.28 5.42 -21.21
C LEU A 59 17.08 5.18 -22.73
N PRO A 60 16.19 4.26 -23.15
CA PRO A 60 15.97 4.02 -24.57
C PRO A 60 15.33 5.22 -25.24
N ASP A 61 15.53 5.33 -26.56
CA ASP A 61 15.05 6.45 -27.37
C ASP A 61 13.53 6.67 -27.29
N SER A 62 12.76 5.61 -27.05
CA SER A 62 11.31 5.67 -26.81
C SER A 62 10.93 6.53 -25.60
N LEU A 63 11.84 6.65 -24.61
CA LEU A 63 11.65 7.45 -23.40
C LEU A 63 12.25 8.86 -23.52
N ARG A 64 12.98 9.19 -24.60
CA ARG A 64 13.49 10.57 -24.82
C ARG A 64 12.39 11.61 -24.97
N SER A 65 11.19 11.19 -25.36
CA SER A 65 10.02 12.09 -25.48
C SER A 65 9.37 12.44 -24.14
N LYS A 66 9.76 11.76 -23.05
CA LYS A 66 9.18 11.98 -21.71
C LYS A 66 9.75 13.24 -21.05
N ARG A 67 8.90 13.96 -20.33
CA ARG A 67 9.25 15.20 -19.62
C ARG A 67 9.26 14.98 -18.11
N ALA A 68 9.96 15.87 -17.40
CA ALA A 68 9.90 15.89 -15.94
C ALA A 68 8.44 16.03 -15.47
N GLY A 69 7.95 15.08 -14.68
CA GLY A 69 6.56 14.98 -14.23
C GLY A 69 5.76 13.83 -14.85
N ASP A 70 6.24 13.24 -15.95
CA ASP A 70 5.63 12.03 -16.50
C ASP A 70 5.88 10.82 -15.58
N THR A 71 4.88 9.94 -15.45
CA THR A 71 4.98 8.73 -14.63
C THR A 71 5.41 7.54 -15.49
N LEU A 72 6.44 6.83 -15.06
CA LEU A 72 6.88 5.58 -15.66
C LEU A 72 6.52 4.43 -14.72
N PHE A 73 5.91 3.38 -15.27
CA PHE A 73 5.72 2.13 -14.55
C PHE A 73 6.98 1.28 -14.70
N THR A 74 7.60 0.92 -13.58
CA THR A 74 8.83 0.12 -13.54
C THR A 74 8.59 -1.15 -12.73
N VAL A 75 8.95 -2.30 -13.29
CA VAL A 75 8.95 -3.59 -12.59
C VAL A 75 10.37 -3.96 -12.26
N LEU A 76 10.66 -4.23 -10.99
CA LEU A 76 11.94 -4.79 -10.59
C LEU A 76 11.96 -6.27 -10.98
N VAL A 77 12.76 -6.62 -11.99
CA VAL A 77 12.83 -7.99 -12.53
C VAL A 77 13.88 -8.83 -11.80
N ASP A 78 15.01 -8.24 -11.42
CA ASP A 78 16.14 -8.96 -10.81
C ASP A 78 16.95 -8.05 -9.87
N TYR A 79 17.67 -8.65 -8.91
CA TYR A 79 18.60 -7.99 -8.00
C TYR A 79 19.92 -8.78 -7.96
N ARG A 80 21.03 -8.09 -8.22
CA ARG A 80 22.37 -8.65 -8.06
C ARG A 80 23.07 -8.00 -6.87
N GLN A 81 23.74 -8.82 -6.06
CA GLN A 81 24.69 -8.31 -5.07
C GLN A 81 25.85 -7.66 -5.83
N PHE A 82 26.21 -6.44 -5.41
CA PHE A 82 27.41 -5.78 -5.93
C PHE A 82 28.60 -6.73 -5.74
N PRO A 83 29.51 -6.87 -6.73
CA PRO A 83 30.72 -7.63 -6.52
C PRO A 83 31.40 -7.03 -5.28
N GLN A 84 31.56 -7.87 -4.25
CA GLN A 84 32.34 -7.46 -3.09
C GLN A 84 33.71 -7.09 -3.64
N ALA A 85 34.16 -5.86 -3.37
CA ALA A 85 35.49 -5.44 -3.76
C ALA A 85 36.45 -6.55 -3.32
N GLU A 86 37.11 -7.20 -4.29
CA GLU A 86 38.22 -8.08 -3.98
C GLU A 86 39.12 -7.28 -3.05
N LYS A 87 39.48 -7.89 -1.91
CA LYS A 87 40.35 -7.26 -0.92
C LYS A 87 41.50 -6.63 -1.71
N PRO A 88 41.71 -5.30 -1.62
CA PRO A 88 42.82 -4.69 -2.32
C PRO A 88 44.06 -5.47 -1.92
N GLY A 89 44.71 -6.07 -2.90
CA GLY A 89 46.02 -6.67 -2.71
C GLY A 89 46.93 -5.64 -2.07
N PRO A 90 47.93 -6.08 -1.28
CA PRO A 90 48.80 -5.16 -0.55
C PRO A 90 49.37 -4.12 -1.50
N ILE A 91 48.97 -2.87 -1.29
CA ILE A 91 49.47 -1.71 -2.03
C ILE A 91 50.95 -1.58 -1.64
N PRO A 92 51.89 -1.54 -2.60
CA PRO A 92 53.28 -1.21 -2.31
C PRO A 92 53.30 0.18 -1.64
N GLN A 93 53.82 0.25 -0.42
CA GLN A 93 53.99 1.51 0.31
C GLN A 93 55.07 2.34 -0.40
N THR A 94 54.67 3.15 -1.37
CA THR A 94 55.46 4.32 -1.76
C THR A 94 55.08 5.47 -0.83
N ALA A 95 56.09 5.93 -0.09
CA ALA A 95 56.00 6.99 0.91
C ALA A 95 55.38 8.25 0.33
N ILE A 96 54.25 8.69 0.92
CA ILE A 96 53.74 10.05 0.75
C ILE A 96 54.12 10.79 2.02
N GLU A 97 55.04 11.73 1.84
CA GLU A 97 55.53 12.68 2.82
C GLU A 97 54.37 13.57 3.32
N ALA A 98 54.20 13.64 4.64
CA ALA A 98 53.10 14.37 5.27
C ALA A 98 53.34 15.89 5.24
N PRO A 99 52.32 16.73 4.98
CA PRO A 99 52.47 18.17 5.03
C PRO A 99 52.49 18.66 6.49
N VAL A 100 53.51 19.45 6.80
CA VAL A 100 53.78 20.11 8.08
C VAL A 100 52.65 21.07 8.44
N ARG A 101 52.06 20.91 9.63
CA ARG A 101 51.15 21.89 10.25
C ARG A 101 51.97 22.96 11.00
N PRO A 102 51.66 24.27 10.87
CA PRO A 102 52.23 25.28 11.75
C PRO A 102 51.54 25.29 13.12
N ALA A 103 52.34 25.61 14.14
CA ALA A 103 51.97 25.63 15.55
C ALA A 103 51.01 26.78 15.92
N PRO A 104 50.15 26.62 16.94
CA PRO A 104 49.32 27.70 17.47
C PRO A 104 50.10 28.59 18.45
N THR A 105 50.06 29.90 18.21
CA THR A 105 50.60 30.94 19.09
C THR A 105 49.66 31.21 20.27
N ALA A 106 50.22 31.31 21.47
CA ALA A 106 49.53 31.62 22.71
C ALA A 106 49.64 33.11 23.11
N ALA A 107 48.72 33.52 23.99
CA ALA A 107 48.71 34.63 24.96
C ALA A 107 47.59 35.67 24.70
N ALA A 108 46.89 36.26 25.67
CA ALA A 108 46.65 36.05 27.11
C ALA A 108 45.48 37.03 27.50
N PRO A 109 45.26 37.50 28.75
CA PRO A 109 44.08 37.20 29.57
C PRO A 109 43.16 38.40 29.88
N SER A 110 41.97 38.17 30.43
CA SER A 110 41.28 39.18 31.27
C SER A 110 40.28 38.58 32.26
N GLY A 111 40.60 38.70 33.55
CA GLY A 111 39.75 39.27 34.62
C GLY A 111 38.55 38.49 35.19
N PRO A 112 38.11 38.78 36.44
CA PRO A 112 37.55 37.77 37.35
C PRO A 112 36.11 38.01 37.88
N ARG A 113 35.49 36.90 38.35
CA ARG A 113 34.42 36.73 39.38
C ARG A 113 33.01 37.33 39.11
N PRO A 114 31.92 36.93 39.83
CA PRO A 114 31.84 36.10 41.03
C PRO A 114 30.84 34.92 41.02
N GLU A 115 31.00 34.12 42.09
CA GLU A 115 30.17 33.01 42.55
C GLU A 115 28.68 33.32 42.66
N THR A 116 27.83 32.33 42.42
CA THR A 116 26.71 32.08 43.34
C THR A 116 26.39 30.58 43.40
N ALA A 117 26.61 30.04 44.58
CA ALA A 117 26.15 28.72 44.98
C ALA A 117 24.63 28.72 45.18
N SER A 118 23.97 27.62 44.85
CA SER A 118 22.85 27.15 45.66
C SER A 118 22.71 25.64 45.58
N LYS A 119 22.53 25.08 46.77
CA LYS A 119 22.68 23.69 47.20
C LYS A 119 21.42 23.39 47.99
N VAL A 120 20.55 22.49 47.54
CA VAL A 120 19.46 21.89 48.34
C VAL A 120 19.17 20.51 47.70
N ALA A 121 19.75 19.42 48.19
CA ALA A 121 19.31 18.52 49.27
C ALA A 121 18.39 17.35 48.81
N GLU A 122 18.92 16.12 48.95
CA GLU A 122 18.26 14.81 49.09
C GLU A 122 17.14 14.84 50.19
N LYS A 123 16.12 13.97 50.34
CA LYS A 123 15.82 12.52 50.08
C LYS A 123 14.35 12.27 50.57
N PRO A 124 13.86 11.04 50.84
CA PRO A 124 13.48 9.90 49.99
C PRO A 124 11.96 9.55 50.08
N GLY A 125 11.47 8.66 49.20
CA GLY A 125 10.12 8.11 49.32
C GLY A 125 9.92 6.86 48.47
N GLN A 126 10.61 5.79 48.85
CA GLN A 126 10.50 4.46 48.23
C GLN A 126 9.31 3.73 48.86
N ALA A 127 8.24 3.52 48.11
CA ALA A 127 7.16 2.61 48.47
C ALA A 127 7.28 1.34 47.63
N SER A 128 7.53 0.23 48.31
CA SER A 128 7.62 -1.12 47.76
C SER A 128 6.20 -1.63 47.44
N GLU A 129 5.87 -1.78 46.16
CA GLU A 129 4.72 -2.58 45.73
C GLU A 129 5.17 -4.01 45.43
N LYS A 130 4.49 -4.96 46.08
CA LYS A 130 4.67 -6.40 45.92
C LYS A 130 4.31 -6.84 44.50
N PRO A 131 5.03 -7.79 43.88
CA PRO A 131 4.67 -8.30 42.57
C PRO A 131 3.45 -9.21 42.68
N VAL A 132 2.33 -8.78 42.12
CA VAL A 132 1.17 -9.63 41.85
C VAL A 132 1.57 -10.61 40.75
N LYS A 133 1.48 -11.91 41.04
CA LYS A 133 1.60 -13.01 40.08
C LYS A 133 0.57 -12.78 38.96
N VAL A 134 1.04 -12.30 37.81
CA VAL A 134 0.26 -12.30 36.58
C VAL A 134 0.19 -13.75 36.11
N SER A 135 -0.99 -14.34 36.22
CA SER A 135 -1.32 -15.65 35.64
C SER A 135 -1.04 -15.59 34.14
N GLU A 136 -0.05 -16.37 33.71
CA GLU A 136 0.33 -16.60 32.33
C GLU A 136 -0.80 -17.37 31.63
N HIS A 137 -1.80 -16.63 31.12
CA HIS A 137 -2.70 -17.18 30.13
C HIS A 137 -1.89 -17.44 28.86
N GLN A 138 -1.72 -18.73 28.55
CA GLN A 138 -1.24 -19.20 27.26
C GLN A 138 -1.88 -18.37 26.15
N PRO A 139 -1.09 -17.78 25.23
CA PRO A 139 -1.66 -17.10 24.09
C PRO A 139 -2.37 -18.16 23.25
N GLU A 140 -3.70 -18.10 23.23
CA GLU A 140 -4.50 -18.78 22.21
C GLU A 140 -3.83 -18.58 20.86
N SER A 141 -3.63 -19.69 20.16
CA SER A 141 -2.94 -19.74 18.88
C SER A 141 -3.64 -18.80 17.91
N THR A 142 -3.06 -17.60 17.76
CA THR A 142 -3.73 -16.53 17.01
C THR A 142 -3.92 -16.98 15.57
N PRO A 143 -5.17 -17.05 15.07
CA PRO A 143 -5.50 -17.69 13.80
C PRO A 143 -4.73 -17.03 12.66
N VAL A 144 -4.13 -17.87 11.81
CA VAL A 144 -3.48 -17.44 10.58
C VAL A 144 -4.57 -17.01 9.61
N PHE A 145 -4.48 -15.81 9.05
CA PHE A 145 -5.43 -15.33 8.05
C PHE A 145 -5.41 -16.24 6.83
N LYS A 146 -6.59 -16.77 6.44
CA LYS A 146 -6.75 -17.67 5.29
C LYS A 146 -7.35 -16.98 4.04
N GLY A 147 -7.60 -15.67 4.12
CA GLY A 147 -8.13 -14.91 2.99
C GLY A 147 -7.05 -14.29 2.11
N ASP A 148 -7.47 -13.66 1.02
CA ASP A 148 -6.56 -12.93 0.14
C ASP A 148 -6.05 -11.66 0.82
N ALA A 149 -4.74 -11.42 0.75
CA ALA A 149 -4.15 -10.17 1.19
C ALA A 149 -4.63 -9.00 0.31
N PRO A 150 -4.60 -7.76 0.84
CA PRO A 150 -4.85 -6.58 0.03
C PRO A 150 -3.99 -6.55 -1.24
N SER A 151 -4.59 -6.16 -2.37
CA SER A 151 -3.89 -6.04 -3.66
C SER A 151 -2.75 -5.03 -3.62
N VAL A 152 -2.83 -4.05 -2.73
CA VAL A 152 -1.78 -3.06 -2.48
C VAL A 152 -0.99 -3.47 -1.23
N PRO A 153 0.33 -3.73 -1.35
CA PRO A 153 1.17 -4.08 -0.20
C PRO A 153 1.10 -3.03 0.91
N CYS A 154 0.71 -3.43 2.11
CA CYS A 154 0.61 -2.57 3.28
C CYS A 154 0.78 -3.34 4.59
N LYS A 155 1.01 -2.61 5.69
CA LYS A 155 1.07 -3.15 7.06
C LYS A 155 -0.30 -3.23 7.71
N VAL A 156 -1.20 -2.31 7.38
CA VAL A 156 -2.60 -2.31 7.83
C VAL A 156 -3.46 -1.87 6.66
N SER A 157 -4.60 -2.55 6.48
CA SER A 157 -5.65 -2.13 5.54
C SER A 157 -7.01 -2.21 6.24
N PHE A 158 -7.74 -1.11 6.23
CA PHE A 158 -9.17 -1.09 6.52
C PHE A 158 -9.88 -0.89 5.18
N GLU A 159 -10.72 -1.83 4.76
CA GLU A 159 -11.33 -1.81 3.43
C GLU A 159 -12.83 -2.01 3.50
N VAL A 160 -13.53 -1.38 2.56
CA VAL A 160 -14.92 -1.69 2.25
C VAL A 160 -15.10 -1.78 0.75
N SER A 161 -15.95 -2.72 0.33
CA SER A 161 -16.37 -2.87 -1.06
C SER A 161 -17.89 -3.10 -1.16
N TRP A 162 -18.44 -2.78 -2.32
CA TRP A 162 -19.85 -2.96 -2.66
C TRP A 162 -20.01 -3.49 -4.08
N ALA A 163 -21.23 -3.88 -4.45
CA ALA A 163 -21.47 -4.58 -5.71
C ALA A 163 -21.57 -3.63 -6.92
N ASN A 164 -22.25 -2.50 -6.76
CA ASN A 164 -22.68 -1.69 -7.90
C ASN A 164 -21.90 -0.36 -7.97
N GLN A 165 -21.20 -0.14 -9.09
CA GLN A 165 -20.40 1.07 -9.34
C GLN A 165 -21.23 2.36 -9.39
N SER A 166 -22.55 2.25 -9.58
CA SER A 166 -23.48 3.38 -9.54
C SER A 166 -23.82 3.86 -8.11
N ASP A 167 -23.44 3.09 -7.08
CA ASP A 167 -23.57 3.48 -5.68
C ASP A 167 -22.34 4.25 -5.21
N ASN A 168 -22.54 5.43 -4.66
CA ASN A 168 -21.48 6.29 -4.15
C ASN A 168 -21.36 6.14 -2.63
N VAL A 169 -20.50 5.22 -2.22
CA VAL A 169 -20.23 4.93 -0.81
C VAL A 169 -18.93 5.59 -0.37
N ASP A 170 -18.96 6.52 0.57
CA ASP A 170 -17.76 7.05 1.20
C ASP A 170 -17.36 6.19 2.40
N PHE A 171 -16.05 5.95 2.55
CA PHE A 171 -15.47 5.26 3.70
C PHE A 171 -14.61 6.22 4.55
N PHE A 172 -14.77 6.13 5.87
CA PHE A 172 -14.07 6.96 6.84
C PHE A 172 -13.41 6.10 7.89
N VAL A 173 -12.14 6.38 8.16
CA VAL A 173 -11.40 5.78 9.27
C VAL A 173 -10.96 6.88 10.22
N CYS A 174 -11.52 6.87 11.42
CA CYS A 174 -11.29 7.90 12.43
C CYS A 174 -10.46 7.37 13.59
N LYS A 175 -9.63 8.23 14.17
CA LYS A 175 -8.86 7.99 15.39
C LYS A 175 -8.87 9.26 16.24
N GLY A 176 -9.49 9.17 17.42
CA GLY A 176 -9.86 10.38 18.18
C GLY A 176 -10.77 11.27 17.33
N ASN A 177 -10.44 12.55 17.22
CA ASN A 177 -11.25 13.55 16.50
C ASN A 177 -10.86 13.73 15.02
N VAL A 178 -9.94 12.92 14.51
CA VAL A 178 -9.42 13.05 13.14
C VAL A 178 -9.86 11.85 12.30
N CYS A 179 -10.24 12.10 11.05
CA CYS A 179 -10.65 11.06 10.10
C CYS A 179 -9.90 11.18 8.78
N VAL A 180 -9.58 10.04 8.18
CA VAL A 180 -9.06 9.90 6.81
C VAL A 180 -10.17 9.33 5.92
N TYR A 181 -10.36 9.96 4.76
CA TYR A 181 -11.40 9.66 3.76
C TYR A 181 -11.08 10.36 2.43
N GLY A 182 -11.91 10.20 1.40
CA GLY A 182 -11.63 10.76 0.05
C GLY A 182 -11.36 12.27 -0.02
N GLY A 183 -11.96 13.06 0.89
CA GLY A 183 -11.70 14.50 1.00
C GLY A 183 -10.52 14.87 1.89
N ASN A 184 -10.10 13.98 2.79
CA ASN A 184 -8.92 14.14 3.66
C ASN A 184 -8.03 12.91 3.53
N LYS A 185 -7.22 12.89 2.46
CA LYS A 185 -6.63 11.65 1.95
C LYS A 185 -5.48 11.09 2.78
N LYS A 186 -4.90 11.84 3.72
CA LYS A 186 -3.76 11.35 4.50
C LYS A 186 -3.70 12.05 5.83
N HIS A 187 -3.43 11.27 6.88
CA HIS A 187 -3.09 11.81 8.18
C HIS A 187 -2.04 10.94 8.86
N ARG A 188 -0.98 11.57 9.40
CA ARG A 188 0.20 10.90 9.98
C ARG A 188 -0.11 9.91 11.12
N SER A 189 -1.22 10.10 11.82
CA SER A 189 -1.64 9.24 12.94
C SER A 189 -2.63 8.13 12.55
N ILE A 190 -3.04 8.07 11.28
CA ILE A 190 -4.07 7.13 10.80
C ILE A 190 -3.55 6.32 9.62
N GLY A 191 -3.07 6.98 8.57
CA GLY A 191 -2.70 6.34 7.31
C GLY A 191 -3.07 7.20 6.10
N GLN A 192 -3.18 6.56 4.96
CA GLN A 192 -3.52 7.16 3.68
C GLN A 192 -4.76 6.50 3.12
N TRP A 193 -5.73 7.32 2.73
CA TRP A 193 -6.87 6.89 1.94
C TRP A 193 -6.38 6.50 0.54
N ASP A 194 -6.84 5.34 0.12
CA ASP A 194 -6.54 4.75 -1.15
C ASP A 194 -7.85 4.25 -1.76
N SER A 195 -8.17 4.78 -2.92
CA SER A 195 -9.39 4.42 -3.62
C SER A 195 -9.11 4.41 -5.10
N GLY A 196 -9.58 3.36 -5.76
CA GLY A 196 -9.69 3.35 -7.22
C GLY A 196 -10.80 4.29 -7.74
N LYS A 197 -11.44 5.12 -6.91
CA LYS A 197 -12.35 6.18 -7.38
C LYS A 197 -11.65 7.39 -8.00
N SER A 198 -10.33 7.52 -7.88
CA SER A 198 -9.64 8.66 -8.48
C SER A 198 -9.74 8.59 -10.01
N ARG A 199 -10.44 9.56 -10.61
CA ARG A 199 -10.53 9.71 -12.06
C ARG A 199 -9.13 9.97 -12.64
N ASN A 200 -8.48 8.94 -13.18
CA ASN A 200 -7.39 9.16 -14.12
C ASN A 200 -8.00 9.63 -15.44
N ARG A 201 -8.19 10.94 -15.57
CA ARG A 201 -8.65 11.59 -16.81
C ARG A 201 -7.74 11.29 -18.02
N LEU A 202 -6.53 10.81 -17.78
CA LEU A 202 -5.53 10.55 -18.82
C LEU A 202 -5.89 9.39 -19.77
N PHE A 203 -6.76 8.46 -19.37
CA PHE A 203 -7.07 7.24 -20.15
C PHE A 203 -8.55 7.09 -20.55
N GLY A 204 -9.34 8.17 -20.53
CA GLY A 204 -10.69 8.21 -21.13
C GLY A 204 -11.79 7.36 -20.47
N ASN A 205 -11.45 6.40 -19.60
CA ASN A 205 -12.41 5.49 -18.96
C ASN A 205 -12.67 5.86 -17.48
N ASP A 206 -13.91 5.67 -17.04
CA ASP A 206 -14.30 5.83 -15.63
C ASP A 206 -13.75 4.67 -14.79
N LEU A 207 -12.51 4.79 -14.32
CA LEU A 207 -11.83 3.76 -13.53
C LEU A 207 -12.39 3.60 -12.10
N ARG A 208 -13.55 4.19 -11.78
CA ARG A 208 -14.13 4.13 -10.43
C ARG A 208 -14.26 2.70 -9.95
N THR A 209 -13.58 2.36 -8.87
CA THR A 209 -13.75 1.05 -8.24
C THR A 209 -14.90 1.08 -7.24
N THR A 210 -15.50 -0.09 -6.99
CA THR A 210 -16.48 -0.31 -5.92
C THR A 210 -15.80 -0.62 -4.59
N GLN A 211 -14.64 -0.02 -4.34
CA GLN A 211 -13.80 -0.27 -3.17
C GLN A 211 -13.14 1.03 -2.70
N GLU A 212 -13.11 1.22 -1.38
CA GLU A 212 -12.28 2.20 -0.69
C GLU A 212 -11.48 1.54 0.42
N ALA A 213 -10.29 2.07 0.67
CA ALA A 213 -9.42 1.61 1.73
C ALA A 213 -8.72 2.77 2.44
N VAL A 214 -8.32 2.53 3.69
CA VAL A 214 -7.33 3.35 4.39
C VAL A 214 -6.19 2.45 4.82
N ARG A 215 -4.98 2.77 4.36
CA ARG A 215 -3.80 1.93 4.47
C ARG A 215 -2.69 2.58 5.28
N GLN A 216 -1.93 1.75 5.98
CA GLN A 216 -0.67 2.12 6.61
C GLN A 216 0.45 1.34 5.93
N PHE A 217 1.36 2.05 5.26
CA PHE A 217 2.41 1.44 4.46
C PHE A 217 3.69 1.15 5.24
N ASP A 218 4.17 2.14 5.99
CA ASP A 218 5.50 2.06 6.61
C ASP A 218 5.48 1.24 7.90
N ARG A 219 4.58 1.59 8.81
CA ARG A 219 4.47 1.00 10.15
C ARG A 219 3.02 0.88 10.59
N ILE A 220 2.79 -0.06 11.49
CA ILE A 220 1.52 -0.18 12.21
C ILE A 220 1.43 0.98 13.20
N ILE A 221 0.36 1.76 13.11
CA ILE A 221 0.04 2.83 14.03
C ILE A 221 -0.99 2.27 15.02
N PRO A 222 -0.62 2.01 16.28
CA PRO A 222 -1.54 1.43 17.26
C PRO A 222 -2.55 2.45 17.74
N GLY A 223 -3.71 1.98 18.20
CA GLY A 223 -4.73 2.78 18.85
C GLY A 223 -6.14 2.30 18.53
N GLU A 224 -7.09 3.10 18.97
CA GLU A 224 -8.50 2.89 18.70
C GLU A 224 -8.94 3.57 17.41
N TYR A 225 -9.61 2.82 16.54
CA TYR A 225 -10.14 3.28 15.27
C TYR A 225 -11.65 3.08 15.23
N LEU A 226 -12.36 4.06 14.68
CA LEU A 226 -13.79 3.96 14.38
C LEU A 226 -13.96 3.95 12.87
N LEU A 227 -14.61 2.89 12.37
CA LEU A 227 -14.87 2.70 10.95
C LEU A 227 -16.28 3.17 10.64
N TYR A 228 -16.42 4.12 9.72
CA TYR A 228 -17.74 4.57 9.26
C TYR A 228 -17.86 4.43 7.75
N ALA A 229 -19.09 4.27 7.28
CA ALA A 229 -19.43 4.46 5.87
C ALA A 229 -20.69 5.28 5.70
N GLN A 230 -20.84 5.83 4.50
CA GLN A 230 -22.01 6.61 4.11
C GLN A 230 -22.38 6.33 2.67
N LEU A 231 -23.62 5.92 2.41
CA LEU A 231 -24.19 5.88 1.07
C LEU A 231 -24.73 7.28 0.75
N LYS A 232 -23.98 8.04 -0.06
CA LYS A 232 -24.31 9.42 -0.41
C LYS A 232 -25.42 9.50 -1.45
N GLU A 233 -25.28 8.70 -2.49
CA GLU A 233 -26.18 8.67 -3.64
C GLU A 233 -26.10 7.29 -4.30
N SER A 234 -27.17 6.93 -5.01
CA SER A 234 -27.20 5.77 -5.90
C SER A 234 -27.85 6.17 -7.21
N LYS A 235 -27.11 6.11 -8.32
CA LYS A 235 -27.68 6.42 -9.64
C LYS A 235 -28.65 5.34 -10.14
N SER A 236 -28.58 4.14 -9.58
CA SER A 236 -29.53 3.05 -9.84
C SER A 236 -30.77 3.09 -8.92
N GLY A 237 -30.86 4.08 -8.03
CA GLY A 237 -32.00 4.24 -7.13
C GLY A 237 -31.98 3.32 -5.90
N ASN A 238 -30.84 2.67 -5.60
CA ASN A 238 -30.72 1.84 -4.40
C ASN A 238 -30.85 2.69 -3.15
N LYS A 239 -31.78 2.31 -2.27
CA LYS A 239 -31.94 2.94 -0.95
C LYS A 239 -31.01 2.36 0.10
N THR A 240 -30.47 1.17 -0.14
CA THR A 240 -29.57 0.46 0.77
C THR A 240 -28.49 -0.26 -0.01
N VAL A 241 -27.30 -0.37 0.57
CA VAL A 241 -26.16 -1.10 -0.02
C VAL A 241 -25.55 -2.01 1.02
N ARG A 242 -25.27 -3.26 0.64
CA ARG A 242 -24.52 -4.21 1.45
C ARG A 242 -23.03 -4.02 1.23
N LEU A 243 -22.31 -3.64 2.28
CA LEU A 243 -20.87 -3.52 2.30
C LEU A 243 -20.22 -4.84 2.72
N LYS A 244 -19.11 -5.17 2.05
CA LYS A 244 -18.16 -6.21 2.44
C LYS A 244 -16.89 -5.53 2.91
N GLY A 245 -16.54 -5.74 4.17
CA GLY A 245 -15.37 -5.15 4.79
C GLY A 245 -14.23 -6.15 5.00
N LEU A 246 -13.02 -5.63 5.10
CA LEU A 246 -11.82 -6.38 5.48
C LEU A 246 -10.98 -5.50 6.42
N ILE A 247 -10.60 -6.05 7.57
CA ILE A 247 -9.52 -5.51 8.40
C ILE A 247 -8.34 -6.44 8.20
N TYR A 248 -7.21 -5.92 7.73
CA TYR A 248 -6.00 -6.69 7.49
C TYR A 248 -4.81 -6.06 8.19
N THR A 249 -3.90 -6.89 8.70
CA THR A 249 -2.62 -6.46 9.27
C THR A 249 -1.49 -7.43 8.90
N LYS A 250 -0.28 -6.90 8.77
CA LYS A 250 0.95 -7.65 8.58
C LYS A 250 2.00 -7.17 9.59
N GLY A 251 2.20 -7.96 10.63
CA GLY A 251 3.14 -7.66 11.72
C GLY A 251 4.61 -7.68 11.29
N LYS A 252 5.52 -7.35 12.21
CA LYS A 252 6.98 -7.33 11.95
C LYS A 252 7.53 -8.69 11.54
N ALA A 253 7.04 -9.77 12.13
CA ALA A 253 7.42 -11.15 11.79
C ALA A 253 6.77 -11.66 10.49
N GLY A 254 6.15 -10.78 9.69
CA GLY A 254 5.42 -11.18 8.48
C GLY A 254 4.07 -11.87 8.74
N LYS A 255 3.74 -12.17 10.00
CA LYS A 255 2.46 -12.76 10.39
C LYS A 255 1.29 -11.89 9.94
N GLN A 256 0.45 -12.47 9.10
CA GLN A 256 -0.75 -11.82 8.55
C GLN A 256 -1.96 -12.18 9.41
N ARG A 257 -2.81 -11.19 9.66
CA ARG A 257 -4.11 -11.37 10.32
C ARG A 257 -5.15 -10.61 9.52
N GLY A 258 -6.35 -11.17 9.43
CA GLY A 258 -7.44 -10.52 8.74
C GLY A 258 -8.80 -11.07 9.15
N GLU A 259 -9.80 -10.22 9.06
CA GLU A 259 -11.18 -10.54 9.41
C GLU A 259 -12.11 -9.82 8.42
N HIS A 260 -13.03 -10.59 7.85
CA HIS A 260 -14.07 -10.06 6.98
C HIS A 260 -15.31 -9.73 7.79
N PHE A 261 -16.00 -8.66 7.43
CA PHE A 261 -17.29 -8.30 8.01
C PHE A 261 -18.26 -7.85 6.93
N THR A 262 -19.56 -7.87 7.25
CA THR A 262 -20.57 -7.29 6.35
C THR A 262 -21.53 -6.41 7.12
N LYS A 263 -21.95 -5.29 6.50
CA LYS A 263 -22.93 -4.36 7.08
C LYS A 263 -23.76 -3.78 5.96
N THR A 264 -25.07 -3.71 6.17
CA THR A 264 -25.97 -2.99 5.26
C THR A 264 -26.13 -1.56 5.75
N ILE A 265 -25.97 -0.59 4.85
CA ILE A 265 -26.17 0.82 5.14
C ILE A 265 -27.28 1.38 4.25
N SER A 266 -28.02 2.35 4.78
CA SER A 266 -29.08 3.05 4.05
C SER A 266 -28.58 4.38 3.51
N ILE A 267 -29.20 4.86 2.44
CA ILE A 267 -28.93 6.19 1.87
C ILE A 267 -29.26 7.26 2.92
N GLY A 268 -28.37 8.24 3.08
CA GLY A 268 -28.59 9.28 4.08
C GLY A 268 -27.42 10.26 4.23
N LYS A 269 -27.69 11.35 4.94
CA LYS A 269 -26.68 12.38 5.26
C LYS A 269 -25.76 11.98 6.44
N SER A 270 -26.19 11.03 7.27
CA SER A 270 -25.45 10.56 8.44
C SER A 270 -24.48 9.44 8.10
N ARG A 271 -23.32 9.46 8.75
CA ARG A 271 -22.35 8.35 8.72
C ARG A 271 -22.88 7.20 9.58
N VAL A 272 -22.77 5.97 9.09
CA VAL A 272 -23.11 4.76 9.84
C VAL A 272 -21.84 4.15 10.40
N LEU A 273 -21.81 3.89 11.71
CA LEU A 273 -20.71 3.19 12.37
C LEU A 273 -20.73 1.71 11.94
N LEU A 274 -19.64 1.26 11.34
CA LEU A 274 -19.45 -0.13 10.93
C LEU A 274 -18.87 -0.96 12.09
N GLY A 275 -18.01 -0.35 12.90
CA GLY A 275 -17.46 -0.97 14.08
C GLY A 275 -16.23 -0.24 14.61
N LYS A 276 -15.70 -0.76 15.71
CA LYS A 276 -14.54 -0.23 16.42
C LYS A 276 -13.39 -1.24 16.36
N VAL A 277 -12.20 -0.75 16.02
CA VAL A 277 -10.97 -1.58 15.96
C VAL A 277 -9.99 -1.09 17.00
N LEU A 278 -9.60 -1.96 17.92
CA LEU A 278 -8.48 -1.73 18.83
C LEU A 278 -7.23 -2.39 18.27
N LEU A 279 -6.35 -1.62 17.63
CA LEU A 279 -5.16 -2.10 16.95
C LEU A 279 -3.92 -1.94 17.84
N ARG A 280 -3.15 -3.01 18.02
CA ARG A 280 -1.90 -3.03 18.79
C ARG A 280 -0.68 -2.90 17.87
N ALA A 281 0.46 -2.56 18.46
CA ALA A 281 1.70 -2.27 17.72
C ALA A 281 2.31 -3.50 17.02
N ASP A 282 1.98 -4.70 17.49
CA ASP A 282 2.40 -5.98 16.90
C ASP A 282 1.52 -6.40 15.70
N GLY A 283 0.44 -5.66 15.43
CA GLY A 283 -0.55 -5.96 14.41
C GLY A 283 -1.69 -6.86 14.90
N SER A 284 -1.69 -7.29 16.17
CA SER A 284 -2.90 -7.85 16.75
C SER A 284 -3.98 -6.78 16.87
N TYR A 285 -5.24 -7.18 16.73
CA TYR A 285 -6.37 -6.27 16.92
C TYR A 285 -7.59 -7.00 17.45
N GLN A 286 -8.52 -6.22 17.98
CA GLN A 286 -9.88 -6.64 18.31
C GLN A 286 -10.86 -5.81 17.50
N PHE A 287 -11.79 -6.46 16.80
CA PHE A 287 -12.87 -5.80 16.09
C PHE A 287 -14.19 -6.02 16.83
N ILE A 288 -14.90 -4.92 17.11
CA ILE A 288 -16.22 -4.95 17.74
C ILE A 288 -17.20 -4.38 16.72
N GLN A 289 -17.95 -5.28 16.08
CA GLN A 289 -19.00 -4.92 15.15
C GLN A 289 -20.23 -4.39 15.91
N GLN A 290 -20.82 -3.31 15.38
CA GLN A 290 -22.11 -2.74 15.84
C GLN A 290 -23.20 -3.09 14.83
#